data_AF-A0A382MXU3-F1
#
_entry.id   AF-A0A382MXU3-F1
#
_cell.length_a   1.000
_cell.length_b   1.000
_cell.length_c   1.000
_cell.angle_alpha   90.00
_cell.angle_beta   90.00
_cell.angle_gamma   90.00
#
_symmetry.space_group_name_H-M   'P 1'
#
loop_
_entity.id
_entity.type
_entity.pdbx_description
1 polymer ?
#
loop_
_entity_poly.entity_id
_entity_poly.type
_entity_poly.pdbx_seq_one_letter_code
_entity_poly.pdbx_strand_id
1 'polypeptide(L)' 'MEIFEKQIELIEKQKISFINPNDFKSNFNMPKSKKKILLTIDDAFISFYQNAWPYLKEKKIPFILF' A
#
# COMPACT_ATOMS: atom_id res chain seq x y z
N MET A 1 -1.40 9.61 -12.21
CA MET A 1 -2.27 8.74 -11.38
C MET A 1 -2.67 7.46 -12.09
N GLU A 2 -3.06 7.51 -13.37
CA GLU A 2 -3.51 6.34 -14.12
C GLU A 2 -2.64 5.07 -13.97
N ILE A 3 -1.31 5.19 -14.06
CA ILE A 3 -0.40 4.05 -13.91
C ILE A 3 -0.43 3.50 -12.48
N PHE A 4 -0.43 4.37 -11.47
CA PHE A 4 -0.49 3.97 -10.05
C PHE A 4 -1.80 3.24 -9.74
N GLU A 5 -2.93 3.76 -10.23
CA GLU A 5 -4.24 3.11 -10.06
C GLU A 5 -4.27 1.73 -10.72
N LYS A 6 -3.76 1.61 -11.96
CA LYS A 6 -3.64 0.31 -12.66
C LYS A 6 -2.78 -0.70 -11.89
N GLN A 7 -1.71 -0.25 -11.22
CA GLN A 7 -0.88 -1.11 -10.37
C GLN A 7 -1.67 -1.60 -9.15
N ILE A 8 -2.42 -0.73 -8.47
CA ILE A 8 -3.26 -1.11 -7.33
C ILE A 8 -4.36 -2.09 -7.76
N GLU A 9 -5.04 -1.83 -8.88
CA GLU A 9 -6.04 -2.74 -9.43
C GLU A 9 -5.47 -4.12 -9.78
N LEU A 10 -4.24 -4.17 -10.30
CA LEU A 10 -3.58 -5.44 -10.60
C LEU A 10 -3.32 -6.24 -9.32
N ILE A 11 -2.89 -5.57 -8.24
CA ILE A 11 -2.66 -6.17 -6.92
C ILE A 11 -3.98 -6.74 -6.37
N GLU A 12 -5.07 -5.97 -6.45
CA GLU A 12 -6.41 -6.39 -6.03
C GLU A 12 -6.90 -7.60 -6.84
N LYS A 13 -6.73 -7.59 -8.18
CA LYS A 13 -7.09 -8.70 -9.07
C LYS A 13 -6.33 -9.99 -8.74
N GLN A 14 -5.07 -9.88 -8.32
CA GLN A 14 -4.27 -11.02 -7.87
C GLN A 14 -4.60 -11.48 -6.44
N LYS A 15 -5.55 -10.83 -5.76
CA LYS A 15 -5.93 -11.12 -4.37
C LYS A 15 -4.76 -11.02 -3.39
N ILE A 16 -3.81 -10.12 -3.68
CA ILE A 16 -2.66 -9.85 -2.80
C ILE A 16 -3.08 -8.77 -1.80
N SER A 17 -2.94 -9.06 -0.51
CA SER A 17 -3.30 -8.11 0.56
C SER A 17 -2.16 -7.14 0.87
N PHE A 18 -2.50 -5.90 1.20
CA PHE A 18 -1.56 -4.94 1.77
C PHE A 18 -1.25 -5.25 3.24
N ILE A 19 -0.01 -5.03 3.65
CA ILE A 19 0.44 -5.13 5.03
C ILE A 19 0.09 -3.82 5.74
N ASN A 20 -0.60 -3.91 6.88
CA ASN A 20 -0.73 -2.79 7.79
C ASN A 20 0.61 -2.59 8.54
N PRO A 21 1.27 -1.41 8.43
CA PRO A 21 2.53 -1.14 9.12
C PRO A 21 2.48 -1.39 10.63
N ASN A 22 1.32 -1.16 11.26
CA ASN A 22 1.12 -1.39 12.70
C ASN A 22 1.32 -2.86 13.08
N ASP A 23 1.01 -3.78 12.16
CA ASP A 23 1.13 -5.22 12.35
C ASP A 23 2.47 -5.76 11.83
N PHE A 24 3.33 -4.90 11.28
CA PHE A 24 4.56 -5.34 10.63
C PHE A 24 5.52 -6.00 11.62
N LYS A 25 5.76 -5.35 12.77
CA LYS A 25 6.69 -5.85 13.79
C LYS A 25 6.24 -7.18 14.41
N SER A 26 4.95 -7.29 14.76
CA SER A 26 4.39 -8.51 15.36
C SER A 26 4.42 -9.69 14.38
N ASN A 27 4.27 -9.42 13.09
CA ASN A 27 4.27 -10.45 12.06
C ASN A 27 5.63 -10.66 11.39
N PHE A 28 6.69 -9.92 11.72
CA PHE A 28 7.94 -9.93 10.94
C PHE A 28 8.54 -11.32 10.81
N ASN A 29 8.64 -12.04 11.93
CA ASN A 29 9.21 -13.39 11.98
C ASN A 29 8.21 -14.50 11.61
N MET A 30 6.94 -14.16 11.38
CA MET A 30 5.93 -15.16 11.00
C MET A 30 5.99 -15.43 9.48
N PRO A 31 6.23 -16.69 9.06
CA PRO A 31 6.15 -17.07 7.66
C PRO A 31 4.79 -16.70 7.07
N LYS A 32 4.79 -16.12 5.86
CA LYS A 32 3.55 -15.73 5.19
C LYS A 32 3.01 -16.89 4.39
N SER A 33 1.76 -17.27 4.65
CA SER A 33 1.04 -18.29 3.87
C SER A 33 0.57 -17.79 2.50
N LYS A 34 0.53 -16.47 2.29
CA LYS A 34 0.14 -15.80 1.05
C LYS A 34 1.06 -14.61 0.79
N LYS A 35 1.24 -14.24 -0.48
CA LYS A 35 1.94 -13.00 -0.86
C LYS A 35 1.23 -11.79 -0.27
N LYS A 36 2.00 -10.84 0.26
CA LYS A 36 1.53 -9.55 0.77
C LYS A 36 2.46 -8.44 0.30
N ILE A 37 1.95 -7.21 0.21
CA ILE A 37 2.73 -6.03 -0.20
C ILE A 37 2.71 -4.99 0.90
N LEU A 38 3.86 -4.40 1.22
CA LEU A 38 3.95 -3.17 2.00
C LEU A 38 4.11 -2.02 1.02
N LEU A 39 3.18 -1.05 1.05
CA LEU A 39 3.26 0.16 0.23
C LEU A 39 4.04 1.22 1.01
N THR A 40 5.06 1.79 0.38
CA THR A 40 5.84 2.91 0.91
C THR A 40 5.82 4.05 -0.11
N ILE A 41 5.78 5.28 0.38
CA ILE A 41 5.83 6.51 -0.42
C ILE A 41 6.99 7.33 0.13
N ASP A 42 7.93 7.73 -0.74
CA ASP A 42 9.11 8.49 -0.33
C ASP A 42 8.96 9.97 -0.72
N ASP A 43 9.81 10.81 -0.13
CA ASP A 43 10.02 12.25 -0.40
C ASP A 43 8.82 13.17 -0.07
N ALA A 44 7.67 12.61 0.32
CA ALA A 44 6.46 13.34 0.69
C ALA A 44 6.08 14.49 -0.28
N PHE A 45 6.27 14.29 -1.58
CA PHE A 45 5.95 15.32 -2.58
C PHE A 45 4.49 15.76 -2.49
N ILE A 46 4.21 17.04 -2.79
CA ILE A 46 2.83 17.56 -2.77
C ILE A 46 1.88 16.82 -3.72
N SER A 47 2.42 16.24 -4.79
CA SER A 47 1.70 15.38 -5.72
C SER A 47 1.10 14.14 -5.05
N PHE A 48 1.73 13.59 -4.02
CA PHE A 48 1.17 12.50 -3.24
C PHE A 48 -0.12 12.94 -2.53
N TYR A 49 -0.07 14.04 -1.79
CA TYR A 49 -1.19 14.54 -1.01
C TYR A 49 -2.38 14.97 -1.88
N GLN A 50 -2.10 15.57 -3.03
CA GLN A 50 -3.15 16.02 -3.96
C GLN A 50 -3.78 14.87 -4.74
N ASN A 51 -3.02 13.81 -5.04
CA ASN A 51 -3.47 12.79 -5.98
C ASN A 51 -3.61 11.38 -5.36
N ALA A 52 -2.54 10.82 -4.79
CA ALA A 52 -2.54 9.43 -4.33
C ALA A 52 -3.16 9.25 -2.94
N TRP A 53 -3.01 10.21 -2.03
CA TRP A 53 -3.55 10.13 -0.68
C TRP A 53 -5.09 10.02 -0.65
N PRO A 54 -5.88 10.84 -1.37
CA PRO A 54 -7.33 10.68 -1.40
C PRO A 54 -7.77 9.29 -1.87
N TYR A 55 -7.12 8.77 -2.91
CA TYR A 55 -7.37 7.44 -3.46
C TYR A 55 -7.07 6.32 -2.45
N LEU A 56 -5.87 6.33 -1.84
CA LEU A 56 -5.49 5.34 -0.83
C LEU A 56 -6.39 5.39 0.40
N LYS A 57 -6.81 6.59 0.82
CA LYS A 57 -7.73 6.80 1.93
C LYS A 57 -9.11 6.22 1.65
N GLU A 58 -9.68 6.48 0.46
CA GLU A 58 -10.99 5.94 0.05
C GLU A 58 -10.97 4.40 0.02
N LYS A 59 -9.91 3.83 -0.56
CA LYS A 59 -9.70 2.37 -0.65
C LYS A 59 -9.25 1.73 0.66
N LYS A 60 -8.96 2.51 1.70
CA LYS A 60 -8.42 2.06 2.99
C LYS A 60 -7.13 1.23 2.85
N ILE A 61 -6.27 1.62 1.91
CA ILE A 61 -4.99 0.94 1.67
C ILE A 61 -3.94 1.50 2.64
N PRO A 62 -3.34 0.66 3.50
CA PRO A 62 -2.30 1.11 4.41
C PRO A 62 -0.97 1.32 3.68
N PHE A 63 -0.20 2.33 4.12
CA PHE A 63 1.13 2.64 3.59
C PHE A 63 2.02 3.28 4.66
N ILE A 64 3.31 3.40 4.37
CA ILE A 64 4.28 4.20 5.12
C ILE A 64 4.67 5.41 4.26
N LEU A 65 4.73 6.59 4.86
CA LEU A 65 5.27 7.79 4.22
C LEU A 65 6.64 8.07 4.84
N PHE A 66 7.68 8.13 4.01
CA PHE A 66 9.06 8.46 4.38
C PHE A 66 9.42 9.88 3.95
#